data_AF-A0A7V9LDM5-F1
#
_entry.id   AF-A0A7V9LDM5-F1
#
_cell.length_a   1.000
_cell.length_b   1.000
_cell.length_c   1.000
_cell.angle_alpha   90.00
_cell.angle_beta   90.00
_cell.angle_gamma   90.00
#
_symmetry.space_group_name_H-M   'P 1'
#
loop_
_entity.id
_entity.type
_entity.pdbx_description
1 polymer ?
#
loop_
_entity_poly.entity_id
_entity_poly.type
_entity_poly.pdbx_seq_one_letter_code
_entity_poly.pdbx_strand_id
1 'polypeptide(L)'
;MTLTKRAYTAGHFELAIDGHKSTAYVKSVEGGHVRASTIEEPIGPENHRIKHTSVVDIEPFTCDCGMSGLGDVLRWIQSSWRKKFDRRNGQITHANFDLKRTFEHEFYDALISETTFPTLDGAAKEAAFMKIKIQPERIKSSKSSAAPVFVGAGAKQKMWTPSSFRFSIDGIDEMKYTNKIESFTVKQGIKKLYTGEDRFPQIEPTKLEIPNIVGTISLEFADKLLEWYDEYVVKGQSDPKAQKSGSIEYLAPDKKTVLFEISLFGLGMHHLSIAQSSANQDAMKRVKFELYASGIDISGPGSLGLE
;
A
#
# COMPACT_ATOMS: atom_id res chain seq x y z
N MET A 1 22.06 10.67 -41.21
CA MET A 1 22.24 10.66 -39.75
C MET A 1 21.43 9.50 -39.18
N THR A 2 22.11 8.42 -38.85
CA THR A 2 21.52 7.14 -38.43
C THR A 2 21.03 7.27 -36.98
N LEU A 3 19.72 7.23 -36.78
CA LEU A 3 19.07 7.20 -35.46
C LEU A 3 19.24 5.81 -34.83
N THR A 4 20.44 5.47 -34.36
CA THR A 4 20.64 4.31 -33.48
C THR A 4 20.26 4.69 -32.04
N LYS A 5 18.98 5.03 -31.82
CA LYS A 5 18.44 5.12 -30.45
C LYS A 5 18.23 3.72 -29.93
N ARG A 6 19.18 3.22 -29.14
CA ARG A 6 19.00 1.96 -28.39
C ARG A 6 17.79 2.12 -27.46
N ALA A 7 16.91 1.12 -27.44
CA ALA A 7 15.92 0.98 -26.39
C ALA A 7 16.65 0.92 -25.04
N TYR A 8 16.22 1.73 -24.07
CA TYR A 8 16.81 1.77 -22.73
C TYR A 8 16.01 0.85 -21.81
N THR A 9 16.71 -0.03 -21.11
CA THR A 9 16.13 -0.82 -20.02
C THR A 9 16.12 0.05 -18.75
N ALA A 10 14.96 0.20 -18.13
CA ALA A 10 14.85 0.86 -16.84
C ALA A 10 15.57 0.02 -15.77
N GLY A 11 16.50 0.64 -15.05
CA GLY A 11 17.30 -0.01 -14.00
C GLY A 11 16.99 0.49 -12.60
N HIS A 12 16.42 1.70 -12.47
CA HIS A 12 16.18 2.33 -11.17
C HIS A 12 14.99 3.30 -11.23
N PHE A 13 14.21 3.36 -10.15
CA PHE A 13 13.09 4.29 -10.00
C PHE A 13 13.17 5.01 -8.65
N GLU A 14 12.85 6.29 -8.67
CA GLU A 14 12.90 7.16 -7.50
C GLU A 14 11.60 7.94 -7.40
N LEU A 15 11.01 7.98 -6.20
CA LEU A 15 9.88 8.83 -5.86
C LEU A 15 10.38 10.01 -5.02
N ALA A 16 10.04 11.22 -5.45
CA ALA A 16 10.25 12.46 -4.71
C ALA A 16 8.91 13.14 -4.46
N ILE A 17 8.64 13.58 -3.23
CA ILE A 17 7.40 14.27 -2.84
C ILE A 17 7.77 15.65 -2.30
N ASP A 18 6.96 16.67 -2.58
CA ASP A 18 7.06 18.05 -2.07
C ASP A 18 8.44 18.70 -2.21
N GLY A 19 9.16 18.39 -3.29
CA GLY A 19 10.48 18.96 -3.57
C GLY A 19 11.62 18.35 -2.76
N HIS A 20 11.37 17.26 -2.02
CA HIS A 20 12.43 16.47 -1.39
C HIS A 20 13.33 15.82 -2.46
N LYS A 21 14.64 15.68 -2.18
CA LYS A 21 15.61 15.13 -3.14
C LYS A 21 15.37 13.66 -3.47
N SER A 22 14.95 12.87 -2.48
CA SER A 22 14.59 11.46 -2.60
C SER A 22 13.70 11.08 -1.43
N THR A 23 12.50 10.59 -1.72
CA THR A 23 11.49 10.25 -0.73
C THR A 23 11.28 8.75 -0.61
N ALA A 24 11.45 7.96 -1.67
CA ALA A 24 11.44 6.51 -1.52
C ALA A 24 12.21 5.82 -2.65
N TYR A 25 12.92 4.75 -2.30
CA TYR A 25 13.33 3.77 -3.29
C TYR A 25 12.10 3.03 -3.84
N VAL A 26 11.98 2.97 -5.16
CA VAL A 26 10.87 2.32 -5.83
C VAL A 26 11.38 1.15 -6.67
N LYS A 27 10.83 -0.04 -6.42
CA LYS A 27 11.16 -1.26 -7.17
C LYS A 27 10.46 -1.32 -8.52
N SER A 28 9.21 -0.88 -8.57
CA SER A 28 8.37 -0.92 -9.77
C SER A 28 7.43 0.28 -9.79
N VAL A 29 7.15 0.78 -11.00
CA VAL A 29 6.17 1.83 -11.27
C VAL A 29 5.30 1.41 -12.45
N GLU A 30 3.99 1.60 -12.33
CA GLU A 30 3.02 1.36 -13.39
C GLU A 30 1.96 2.47 -13.41
N GLY A 31 1.45 2.84 -14.58
CA GLY A 31 0.35 3.82 -14.72
C GLY A 31 0.83 5.27 -14.77
N GLY A 32 -0.05 6.22 -14.40
CA GLY A 32 0.27 7.65 -14.45
C GLY A 32 0.19 8.24 -15.86
N HIS A 33 -0.66 7.69 -16.72
CA HIS A 33 -0.89 8.20 -18.06
C HIS A 33 -2.27 8.80 -18.22
N VAL A 34 -2.34 9.78 -19.10
CA VAL A 34 -3.60 10.36 -19.54
C VAL A 34 -4.28 9.36 -20.46
N ARG A 35 -5.49 8.93 -20.08
CA ARG A 35 -6.33 8.03 -20.84
C ARG A 35 -7.63 8.73 -21.21
N ALA A 36 -7.99 8.62 -22.48
CA ALA A 36 -9.24 9.16 -22.97
C ALA A 36 -10.28 8.06 -23.16
N SER A 37 -11.54 8.39 -22.86
CA SER A 37 -12.69 7.51 -23.11
C SER A 37 -13.23 7.74 -24.51
N THR A 38 -13.67 6.69 -25.20
CA THR A 38 -14.24 6.78 -26.54
C THR A 38 -15.76 6.69 -26.48
N ILE A 39 -16.45 7.56 -27.21
CA ILE A 39 -17.91 7.49 -27.40
C ILE A 39 -18.19 7.16 -28.87
N GLU A 40 -19.22 6.35 -29.12
CA GLU A 40 -19.75 6.09 -30.46
C GLU A 40 -21.13 6.72 -30.58
N GLU A 41 -21.30 7.61 -31.55
CA GLU A 41 -22.58 8.26 -31.83
C GLU A 41 -23.16 7.73 -33.15
N PRO A 42 -24.37 7.16 -33.14
CA PRO A 42 -25.08 6.84 -34.37
C PRO A 42 -25.62 8.12 -35.00
N ILE A 43 -25.31 8.33 -36.27
CA ILE A 43 -25.78 9.47 -37.06
C ILE A 43 -26.51 9.00 -38.32
N GLY A 44 -27.58 9.72 -38.63
CA GLY A 44 -28.34 9.56 -39.87
C GLY A 44 -29.18 8.29 -39.96
N PRO A 45 -29.99 8.18 -41.03
CA PRO A 45 -30.90 7.06 -41.26
C PRO A 45 -30.18 5.74 -41.60
N GLU A 46 -28.91 5.77 -42.01
CA GLU A 46 -28.12 4.58 -42.34
C GLU A 46 -27.28 4.03 -41.16
N ASN A 47 -27.53 4.52 -39.94
CA ASN A 47 -26.84 4.06 -38.72
C ASN A 47 -25.30 4.13 -38.82
N HIS A 48 -24.79 5.19 -39.44
CA HIS A 48 -23.36 5.44 -39.50
C HIS A 48 -22.84 5.80 -38.11
N ARG A 49 -21.73 5.20 -37.66
CA ARG A 49 -21.20 5.39 -36.30
C ARG A 49 -19.94 6.23 -36.32
N ILE A 50 -20.00 7.44 -35.79
CA ILE A 50 -18.81 8.27 -35.57
C ILE A 50 -18.24 7.90 -34.20
N LYS A 51 -16.97 7.50 -34.18
CA LYS A 51 -16.21 7.31 -32.93
C LYS A 51 -15.38 8.54 -32.66
N HIS A 52 -15.51 9.11 -31.47
CA HIS A 52 -14.68 10.24 -31.06
C HIS A 52 -14.28 10.14 -29.58
N THR A 53 -13.23 10.86 -29.24
CA THR A 53 -12.70 10.93 -27.88
C THR A 53 -13.55 11.87 -27.04
N SER A 54 -13.92 11.42 -25.85
CA SER A 54 -14.75 12.15 -24.89
C SER A 54 -13.92 12.65 -23.69
N VAL A 55 -14.35 12.33 -22.46
CA VAL A 55 -13.66 12.67 -21.22
C VAL A 55 -12.27 12.07 -21.17
N VAL A 56 -11.36 12.84 -20.61
CA VAL A 56 -9.96 12.49 -20.43
C VAL A 56 -9.70 12.39 -18.95
N ASP A 57 -9.16 11.26 -18.52
CA ASP A 57 -8.82 10.97 -17.14
C ASP A 57 -7.33 10.66 -17.00
N ILE A 58 -6.81 10.82 -15.79
CA ILE A 58 -5.47 10.33 -15.45
C ILE A 58 -5.63 8.99 -14.77
N GLU A 59 -4.98 7.95 -15.31
CA GLU A 59 -4.88 6.66 -14.63
C GLU A 59 -3.99 6.82 -13.39
N PRO A 60 -4.41 6.26 -12.24
CA PRO A 60 -3.56 6.26 -11.06
C PRO A 60 -2.27 5.52 -11.34
N PHE A 61 -1.18 5.93 -10.71
CA PHE A 61 0.07 5.19 -10.75
C PHE A 61 0.25 4.36 -9.50
N THR A 62 0.90 3.22 -9.66
CA THR A 62 1.21 2.27 -8.60
C THR A 62 2.72 2.20 -8.41
N CYS A 63 3.18 2.27 -7.16
CA CYS A 63 4.60 2.16 -6.82
C CYS A 63 4.82 1.08 -5.76
N ASP A 64 5.80 0.20 -5.97
CA ASP A 64 6.29 -0.70 -4.93
C ASP A 64 7.47 -0.06 -4.20
N CYS A 65 7.21 0.51 -3.02
CA CYS A 65 8.17 1.28 -2.24
C CYS A 65 8.89 0.39 -1.20
N GLY A 66 10.21 0.57 -1.09
CA GLY A 66 11.01 0.00 0.01
C GLY A 66 11.04 0.92 1.24
N MET A 67 11.61 0.44 2.35
CA MET A 67 11.69 1.20 3.61
C MET A 67 12.60 2.45 3.55
N SER A 68 13.57 2.46 2.64
CA SER A 68 14.53 3.56 2.54
C SER A 68 13.84 4.85 2.08
N GLY A 69 13.91 5.89 2.92
CA GLY A 69 13.30 7.20 2.66
C GLY A 69 11.81 7.28 2.99
N LEU A 70 11.14 6.16 3.25
CA LEU A 70 9.67 6.02 3.25
C LEU A 70 8.92 6.93 4.25
N GLY A 71 9.62 7.63 5.14
CA GLY A 71 9.03 8.49 6.17
C GLY A 71 7.95 9.45 5.67
N ASP A 72 8.25 10.23 4.62
CA ASP A 72 7.26 11.17 4.05
C ASP A 72 6.06 10.45 3.43
N VAL A 73 6.27 9.28 2.81
CA VAL A 73 5.17 8.45 2.29
C VAL A 73 4.30 7.95 3.44
N LEU A 74 4.90 7.46 4.53
CA LEU A 74 4.15 7.03 5.71
C LEU A 74 3.38 8.19 6.34
N ARG A 75 3.95 9.40 6.41
CA ARG A 75 3.24 10.61 6.90
C ARG A 75 2.03 10.93 6.03
N TRP A 76 2.17 10.78 4.72
CA TRP A 76 1.09 11.01 3.79
C TRP A 76 -0.02 9.96 3.96
N ILE A 77 0.34 8.68 4.13
CA ILE A 77 -0.59 7.59 4.47
C ILE A 77 -1.32 7.90 5.78
N GLN A 78 -0.59 8.29 6.83
CA GLN A 78 -1.15 8.65 8.13
C GLN A 78 -2.16 9.79 8.01
N SER A 79 -1.82 10.84 7.27
CA SER A 79 -2.71 12.00 7.08
C SER A 79 -3.96 11.64 6.28
N SER A 80 -3.84 10.72 5.32
CA SER A 80 -4.98 10.14 4.60
C SER A 80 -5.90 9.37 5.55
N TRP A 81 -5.37 8.45 6.34
CA TRP A 81 -6.18 7.62 7.26
C TRP A 81 -6.82 8.43 8.39
N ARG A 82 -6.17 9.51 8.82
CA ARG A 82 -6.69 10.46 9.81
C ARG A 82 -7.64 11.51 9.21
N LYS A 83 -8.07 11.34 7.96
CA LYS A 83 -9.04 12.21 7.27
C LYS A 83 -8.62 13.69 7.16
N LYS A 84 -7.30 13.96 7.15
CA LYS A 84 -6.75 15.29 6.82
C LYS A 84 -6.65 15.51 5.32
N PHE A 85 -6.45 14.41 4.57
CA PHE A 85 -6.47 14.37 3.11
C PHE A 85 -5.49 15.34 2.43
N ASP A 86 -4.24 15.36 2.91
CA ASP A 86 -3.19 16.17 2.31
C ASP A 86 -3.01 15.83 0.82
N ARG A 87 -3.18 16.83 -0.04
CA ARG A 87 -2.82 16.77 -1.46
C ARG A 87 -1.32 17.03 -1.59
N ARG A 88 -0.62 16.17 -2.33
CA ARG A 88 0.84 16.23 -2.45
C ARG A 88 1.27 16.31 -3.91
N ASN A 89 2.36 17.02 -4.14
CA ASN A 89 3.00 17.11 -5.45
C ASN A 89 4.26 16.25 -5.43
N GLY A 90 4.69 15.77 -6.58
CA GLY A 90 5.92 14.99 -6.63
C GLY A 90 6.34 14.59 -8.02
N GLN A 91 7.37 13.76 -8.05
CA GLN A 91 8.01 13.31 -9.26
C GLN A 91 8.40 11.84 -9.12
N ILE A 92 8.11 11.06 -10.16
CA ILE A 92 8.71 9.76 -10.37
C ILE A 92 9.80 9.91 -11.42
N THR A 93 11.02 9.52 -11.05
CA THR A 93 12.19 9.56 -11.92
C THR A 93 12.57 8.15 -12.33
N HIS A 94 12.67 7.94 -13.65
CA HIS A 94 13.13 6.69 -14.25
C HIS A 94 14.59 6.86 -14.65
N ALA A 95 15.44 5.92 -14.24
CA ALA A 95 16.84 5.88 -14.62
C ALA A 95 17.25 4.54 -15.23
N ASN A 96 18.29 4.60 -16.07
CA ASN A 96 18.91 3.41 -16.64
C ASN A 96 19.86 2.73 -15.65
N PHE A 97 20.51 1.63 -16.06
CA PHE A 97 21.51 0.93 -15.25
C PHE A 97 22.75 1.76 -14.90
N ASP A 98 23.05 2.81 -15.67
CA ASP A 98 24.14 3.76 -15.37
C ASP A 98 23.69 4.87 -14.40
N LEU A 99 22.50 4.74 -13.80
CA LEU A 99 21.91 5.72 -12.89
C LEU A 99 21.72 7.10 -13.52
N LYS A 100 21.47 7.15 -14.83
CA LYS A 100 21.14 8.37 -15.56
C LYS A 100 19.64 8.46 -15.79
N ARG A 101 19.06 9.60 -15.45
CA ARG A 101 17.65 9.93 -15.63
C ARG A 101 17.31 9.88 -17.12
N THR A 102 16.30 9.09 -17.47
CA THR A 102 15.83 8.98 -18.86
C THR A 102 14.47 9.64 -19.02
N PHE A 103 13.64 9.58 -17.99
CA PHE A 103 12.25 9.98 -18.06
C PHE A 103 11.71 10.36 -16.69
N GLU A 104 10.84 11.36 -16.67
CA GLU A 104 10.31 11.95 -15.45
C GLU A 104 8.80 12.13 -15.60
N HIS A 105 8.09 11.78 -14.52
CA HIS A 105 6.66 11.95 -14.35
C HIS A 105 6.40 12.86 -13.16
N GLU A 106 6.08 14.13 -13.41
CA GLU A 106 5.65 15.06 -12.38
C GLU A 106 4.14 14.92 -12.16
N PHE A 107 3.71 14.77 -10.92
CA PHE A 107 2.30 14.68 -10.53
C PHE A 107 1.94 15.80 -9.56
N TYR A 108 0.69 16.25 -9.63
CA TYR A 108 0.20 17.38 -8.85
C TYR A 108 -1.15 17.09 -8.20
N ASP A 109 -1.34 17.68 -7.02
CA ASP A 109 -2.54 17.66 -6.19
C ASP A 109 -3.06 16.23 -5.93
N ALA A 110 -2.12 15.31 -5.76
CA ALA A 110 -2.44 13.89 -5.72
C ALA A 110 -2.92 13.43 -4.34
N LEU A 111 -3.67 12.33 -4.33
CA LEU A 111 -4.12 11.60 -3.15
C LEU A 111 -3.66 10.14 -3.22
N ILE A 112 -3.33 9.55 -2.08
CA ILE A 112 -3.14 8.09 -1.98
C ILE A 112 -4.52 7.44 -1.97
N SER A 113 -4.80 6.61 -2.99
CA SER A 113 -6.05 5.88 -3.14
C SER A 113 -5.99 4.48 -2.51
N GLU A 114 -4.82 3.82 -2.54
CA GLU A 114 -4.65 2.49 -1.95
C GLU A 114 -3.29 2.36 -1.29
N THR A 115 -3.25 1.69 -0.14
CA THR A 115 -2.02 1.29 0.56
C THR A 115 -2.10 -0.20 0.86
N THR A 116 -1.23 -0.98 0.22
CA THR A 116 -1.16 -2.42 0.36
C THR A 116 0.11 -2.82 1.10
N PHE A 117 -0.08 -3.49 2.23
CA PHE A 117 1.03 -4.08 2.99
C PHE A 117 1.25 -5.52 2.51
N PRO A 118 2.51 -5.94 2.32
CA PRO A 118 2.80 -7.28 1.84
C PRO A 118 2.42 -8.32 2.88
N THR A 119 2.24 -9.56 2.43
CA THR A 119 2.11 -10.73 3.32
C THR A 119 3.32 -10.79 4.25
N LEU A 120 3.06 -10.84 5.55
CA LEU A 120 4.06 -11.07 6.58
C LEU A 120 4.10 -12.56 6.89
N ASP A 121 5.29 -13.17 6.85
CA ASP A 121 5.46 -14.61 7.03
C ASP A 121 6.81 -14.87 7.70
N GLY A 122 6.79 -15.55 8.85
CA GLY A 122 8.00 -15.88 9.60
C GLY A 122 9.04 -16.69 8.80
N ALA A 123 8.64 -17.34 7.71
CA ALA A 123 9.53 -18.07 6.82
C ALA A 123 10.10 -17.22 5.65
N ALA A 124 9.63 -15.99 5.47
CA ALA A 124 10.05 -15.13 4.35
C ALA A 124 11.51 -14.67 4.49
N LYS A 125 12.24 -14.74 3.37
CA LYS A 125 13.66 -14.34 3.27
C LYS A 125 13.89 -13.13 2.37
N GLU A 126 12.96 -12.84 1.48
CA GLU A 126 13.04 -11.75 0.52
C GLU A 126 12.70 -10.39 1.16
N ALA A 127 13.15 -9.31 0.52
CA ALA A 127 12.80 -7.96 0.94
C ALA A 127 11.29 -7.68 0.75
N ALA A 128 10.70 -7.00 1.72
CA ALA A 128 9.33 -6.51 1.69
C ALA A 128 9.23 -5.18 0.94
N PHE A 129 8.12 -4.98 0.23
CA PHE A 129 7.76 -3.74 -0.43
C PHE A 129 6.30 -3.41 -0.12
N MET A 130 6.03 -2.13 0.14
CA MET A 130 4.68 -1.61 0.31
C MET A 130 4.21 -1.07 -1.02
N LYS A 131 3.04 -1.51 -1.47
CA LYS A 131 2.46 -1.01 -2.71
C LYS A 131 1.56 0.18 -2.39
N ILE A 132 1.81 1.32 -3.02
CA ILE A 132 0.97 2.51 -2.93
C ILE A 132 0.36 2.80 -4.30
N LYS A 133 -0.89 3.22 -4.30
CA LYS A 133 -1.58 3.71 -5.50
C LYS A 133 -1.94 5.16 -5.30
N ILE A 134 -1.51 6.00 -6.22
CA ILE A 134 -1.65 7.45 -6.14
C ILE A 134 -2.48 7.93 -7.33
N GLN A 135 -3.51 8.71 -7.03
CA GLN A 135 -4.35 9.36 -8.01
C GLN A 135 -4.02 10.85 -8.05
N PRO A 136 -3.42 11.36 -9.14
CA PRO A 136 -3.20 12.79 -9.33
C PRO A 136 -4.36 13.48 -10.04
N GLU A 137 -4.43 14.80 -9.92
CA GLU A 137 -5.30 15.66 -10.74
C GLU A 137 -4.61 16.14 -12.02
N ARG A 138 -3.29 16.28 -11.98
CA ARG A 138 -2.48 16.68 -13.14
C ARG A 138 -1.20 15.88 -13.21
N ILE A 139 -0.75 15.62 -14.43
CA ILE A 139 0.50 14.92 -14.71
C ILE A 139 1.25 15.61 -15.85
N LYS A 140 2.56 15.65 -15.75
CA LYS A 140 3.46 16.13 -16.79
C LYS A 140 4.61 15.16 -16.95
N SER A 141 4.74 14.64 -18.16
CA SER A 141 5.75 13.63 -18.49
C SER A 141 6.78 14.23 -19.43
N SER A 142 8.06 14.07 -19.13
CA SER A 142 9.15 14.60 -19.96
C SER A 142 10.33 13.65 -20.04
N LYS A 143 11.03 13.70 -21.19
CA LYS A 143 12.35 13.07 -21.31
C LYS A 143 13.35 13.88 -20.50
N SER A 144 14.17 13.22 -19.69
CA SER A 144 15.17 13.86 -18.84
C SER A 144 16.51 14.02 -19.55
N SER A 145 17.33 14.96 -19.07
CA SER A 145 18.60 15.38 -19.67
C SER A 145 19.79 14.44 -19.41
N ALA A 146 19.55 13.19 -19.03
CA ALA A 146 20.58 12.21 -18.66
C ALA A 146 21.45 12.60 -17.46
N ALA A 147 20.98 13.53 -16.62
CA ALA A 147 21.59 13.84 -15.33
C ALA A 147 21.58 12.60 -14.42
N PRO A 148 22.54 12.45 -13.49
CA PRO A 148 22.52 11.34 -12.55
C PRO A 148 21.28 11.40 -11.63
N VAL A 149 20.71 10.25 -11.29
CA VAL A 149 19.76 10.16 -10.17
C VAL A 149 20.50 10.34 -8.85
N PHE A 150 19.78 10.81 -7.84
CA PHE A 150 20.33 10.83 -6.51
C PHE A 150 20.32 9.39 -5.99
N VAL A 151 21.48 8.75 -5.99
CA VAL A 151 21.65 7.53 -5.21
C VAL A 151 21.85 7.98 -3.78
N GLY A 152 20.80 7.88 -2.96
CA GLY A 152 20.94 8.04 -1.53
C GLY A 152 22.16 7.28 -1.05
N ALA A 153 23.04 7.96 -0.32
CA ALA A 153 24.25 7.35 0.24
C ALA A 153 23.87 6.01 0.86
N GLY A 154 24.70 4.99 0.65
CA GLY A 154 24.51 3.60 1.09
C GLY A 154 24.41 3.43 2.60
N ALA A 155 23.49 4.12 3.25
CA ALA A 155 22.99 3.82 4.57
C ALA A 155 22.28 2.48 4.41
N LYS A 156 22.98 1.42 4.82
CA LYS A 156 22.47 0.07 5.11
C LYS A 156 20.97 0.04 4.88
N GLN A 157 20.55 -0.43 3.70
CA GLN A 157 19.15 -0.67 3.41
C GLN A 157 18.59 -1.36 4.66
N LYS A 158 17.81 -0.63 5.50
CA LYS A 158 17.24 -1.22 6.72
C LYS A 158 16.26 -2.24 6.16
N MET A 159 16.75 -3.46 6.00
CA MET A 159 16.13 -4.46 5.17
C MET A 159 14.83 -4.81 5.85
N TRP A 160 13.74 -4.27 5.31
CA TRP A 160 12.42 -4.63 5.75
C TRP A 160 12.18 -6.04 5.26
N THR A 161 12.11 -6.99 6.19
CA THR A 161 11.82 -8.38 5.88
C THR A 161 10.42 -8.72 6.35
N PRO A 162 9.61 -9.44 5.54
CA PRO A 162 8.27 -9.85 5.96
C PRO A 162 8.26 -10.83 7.13
N SER A 163 9.42 -11.39 7.52
CA SER A 163 9.58 -12.30 8.66
C SER A 163 9.87 -11.61 9.99
N SER A 164 10.11 -10.30 9.98
CA SER A 164 10.38 -9.51 11.18
C SER A 164 9.17 -8.67 11.52
N PHE A 165 8.18 -9.27 12.18
CA PHE A 165 6.97 -8.60 12.63
C PHE A 165 6.50 -9.12 13.98
N ARG A 166 5.63 -8.36 14.64
CA ARG A 166 4.89 -8.79 15.82
C ARG A 166 3.42 -8.41 15.66
N PHE A 167 2.55 -9.33 16.04
CA PHE A 167 1.12 -9.07 16.10
C PHE A 167 0.63 -9.15 17.54
N SER A 168 -0.20 -8.20 17.94
CA SER A 168 -0.71 -8.07 19.30
C SER A 168 -2.20 -7.74 19.27
N ILE A 169 -2.95 -8.34 20.18
CA ILE A 169 -4.36 -8.03 20.44
C ILE A 169 -4.53 -7.94 21.96
N ASP A 170 -5.23 -6.92 22.42
CA ASP A 170 -5.43 -6.66 23.84
C ASP A 170 -6.12 -7.84 24.54
N GLY A 171 -5.42 -8.40 25.55
CA GLY A 171 -5.87 -9.56 26.32
C GLY A 171 -5.59 -10.92 25.67
N ILE A 172 -4.84 -10.97 24.56
CA ILE A 172 -4.40 -12.21 23.91
C ILE A 172 -2.89 -12.13 23.65
N ASP A 173 -2.09 -12.40 24.69
CA ASP A 173 -0.62 -12.30 24.65
C ASP A 173 0.03 -13.28 23.67
N GLU A 174 -0.65 -14.36 23.37
CA GLU A 174 -0.22 -15.43 22.48
C GLU A 174 -0.14 -15.00 21.01
N MET A 175 -0.76 -13.87 20.65
CA MET A 175 -0.70 -13.34 19.27
C MET A 175 0.72 -13.03 18.81
N LYS A 176 1.69 -12.87 19.72
CA LYS A 176 3.12 -12.79 19.39
C LYS A 176 3.67 -14.00 18.64
N TYR A 177 2.99 -15.15 18.70
CA TYR A 177 3.33 -16.38 17.98
C TYR A 177 2.66 -16.50 16.60
N THR A 178 1.99 -15.44 16.13
CA THR A 178 1.42 -15.39 14.78
C THR A 178 2.51 -15.68 13.74
N ASN A 179 2.29 -16.72 12.94
CA ASN A 179 3.25 -17.18 11.93
C ASN A 179 3.14 -16.37 10.64
N LYS A 180 1.93 -15.91 10.31
CA LYS A 180 1.62 -15.27 9.04
C LYS A 180 0.49 -14.26 9.19
N ILE A 181 0.60 -13.13 8.50
CA ILE A 181 -0.49 -12.19 8.21
C ILE A 181 -0.57 -12.06 6.69
N GLU A 182 -1.75 -12.26 6.11
CA GLU A 182 -1.96 -12.12 4.67
C GLU A 182 -1.84 -10.66 4.23
N SER A 183 -1.46 -10.43 2.97
CA SER A 183 -1.47 -9.09 2.37
C SER A 183 -2.85 -8.45 2.52
N PHE A 184 -2.88 -7.18 2.91
CA PHE A 184 -4.12 -6.42 3.07
C PHE A 184 -3.96 -5.03 2.47
N THR A 185 -5.07 -4.47 2.00
CA THR A 185 -5.11 -3.17 1.31
C THR A 185 -6.13 -2.25 1.92
N VAL A 186 -5.68 -1.11 2.43
CA VAL A 186 -6.55 0.00 2.86
C VAL A 186 -6.87 0.84 1.64
N LYS A 187 -8.16 1.09 1.37
CA LYS A 187 -8.60 1.85 0.21
C LYS A 187 -9.25 3.16 0.62
N GLN A 188 -8.72 4.25 0.11
CA GLN A 188 -9.36 5.55 0.16
C GLN A 188 -10.17 5.71 -1.13
N GLY A 189 -11.50 5.72 -1.02
CA GLY A 189 -12.37 5.97 -2.16
C GLY A 189 -12.14 7.37 -2.70
N ILE A 190 -12.12 7.54 -4.01
CA ILE A 190 -11.93 8.83 -4.69
C ILE A 190 -13.10 9.09 -5.64
N LYS A 191 -13.73 10.25 -5.51
CA LYS A 191 -14.76 10.75 -6.42
C LYS A 191 -14.15 11.77 -7.37
N LYS A 192 -14.37 11.58 -8.67
CA LYS A 192 -13.95 12.55 -9.70
C LYS A 192 -15.06 13.57 -9.95
N LEU A 193 -14.71 14.86 -9.93
CA LEU A 193 -15.59 15.99 -10.17
C LEU A 193 -15.15 16.69 -11.46
N TYR A 194 -15.98 16.60 -12.50
CA TYR A 194 -15.77 17.32 -13.75
C TYR A 194 -16.38 18.71 -13.64
N THR A 195 -15.61 19.65 -13.11
CA THR A 195 -15.93 21.07 -13.12
C THR A 195 -15.53 21.61 -14.49
N GLY A 196 -16.49 21.89 -15.38
CA GLY A 196 -16.27 22.15 -16.82
C GLY A 196 -15.31 23.29 -17.22
N GLU A 197 -14.64 23.93 -16.26
CA GLU A 197 -13.53 24.87 -16.44
C GLU A 197 -12.20 24.17 -16.77
N ASP A 198 -11.96 22.98 -16.21
CA ASP A 198 -10.73 22.22 -16.40
C ASP A 198 -10.93 20.97 -17.25
N ARG A 199 -9.88 20.59 -17.99
CA ARG A 199 -9.88 19.38 -18.83
C ARG A 199 -9.79 18.09 -17.99
N PHE A 200 -9.14 18.14 -16.83
CA PHE A 200 -8.99 17.01 -15.92
C PHE A 200 -9.89 17.20 -14.70
N PRO A 201 -10.46 16.11 -14.13
CA PRO A 201 -11.34 16.23 -12.98
C PRO A 201 -10.56 16.57 -11.71
N GLN A 202 -11.18 17.38 -10.86
CA GLN A 202 -10.79 17.46 -9.44
C GLN A 202 -11.16 16.15 -8.74
N ILE A 203 -10.36 15.71 -7.78
CA ILE A 203 -10.56 14.45 -7.06
C ILE A 203 -10.90 14.73 -5.61
N GLU A 204 -11.95 14.11 -5.07
CA GLU A 204 -12.34 14.28 -3.67
C GLU A 204 -12.31 12.94 -2.93
N PRO A 205 -11.68 12.85 -1.74
CA PRO A 205 -11.69 11.64 -0.94
C PRO A 205 -13.10 11.38 -0.39
N THR A 206 -13.49 10.11 -0.35
CA THR A 206 -14.77 9.65 0.16
C THR A 206 -14.57 8.74 1.38
N LYS A 207 -15.08 7.51 1.36
CA LYS A 207 -14.94 6.56 2.48
C LYS A 207 -13.56 5.90 2.49
N LEU A 208 -13.05 5.67 3.70
CA LEU A 208 -11.91 4.82 3.96
C LEU A 208 -12.44 3.38 4.18
N GLU A 209 -12.05 2.45 3.32
CA GLU A 209 -12.34 1.04 3.45
C GLU A 209 -11.16 0.34 4.13
N ILE A 210 -11.41 -0.21 5.31
CA ILE A 210 -10.44 -0.99 6.08
C ILE A 210 -10.71 -2.47 5.77
N PRO A 211 -9.71 -3.22 5.27
CA PRO A 211 -9.90 -4.63 4.95
C PRO A 211 -9.95 -5.49 6.22
N ASN A 212 -10.42 -6.72 6.07
CA ASN A 212 -10.23 -7.72 7.11
C ASN A 212 -8.73 -8.07 7.22
N ILE A 213 -8.28 -8.27 8.45
CA ILE A 213 -6.93 -8.74 8.77
C ILE A 213 -7.00 -10.25 8.95
N VAL A 214 -6.31 -10.96 8.05
CA VAL A 214 -6.28 -12.41 8.04
C VAL A 214 -4.91 -12.87 8.48
N GLY A 215 -4.86 -13.78 9.45
CA GLY A 215 -3.60 -14.31 9.95
C GLY A 215 -3.66 -15.77 10.32
N THR A 216 -2.52 -16.31 10.72
CA THR A 216 -2.38 -17.72 11.10
C THR A 216 -1.47 -17.85 12.32
N ILE A 217 -1.92 -18.62 13.30
CA ILE A 217 -1.19 -18.95 14.52
C ILE A 217 -1.15 -20.47 14.69
N SER A 218 -0.17 -21.00 15.43
CA SER A 218 -0.20 -22.40 15.87
C SER A 218 -1.42 -22.67 16.75
N LEU A 219 -2.03 -23.84 16.58
CA LEU A 219 -3.12 -24.30 17.44
C LEU A 219 -2.70 -24.38 18.92
N GLU A 220 -1.44 -24.69 19.21
CA GLU A 220 -0.89 -24.78 20.58
C GLU A 220 -0.96 -23.45 21.33
N PHE A 221 -1.00 -22.33 20.62
CA PHE A 221 -1.05 -20.98 21.21
C PHE A 221 -2.39 -20.29 20.95
N ALA A 222 -3.42 -21.02 20.52
CA ALA A 222 -4.69 -20.45 20.06
C ALA A 222 -5.81 -20.49 21.11
N ASP A 223 -5.57 -20.95 22.34
CA ASP A 223 -6.62 -21.18 23.33
C ASP A 223 -7.49 -19.94 23.58
N LYS A 224 -6.88 -18.81 23.98
CA LYS A 224 -7.61 -17.53 24.19
C LYS A 224 -8.26 -16.99 22.91
N LEU A 225 -7.68 -17.29 21.75
CA LEU A 225 -8.24 -16.88 20.46
C LEU A 225 -9.53 -17.66 20.15
N LEU A 226 -9.53 -18.97 20.45
CA LEU A 226 -10.69 -19.85 20.33
C LEU A 226 -11.77 -19.49 21.34
N GLU A 227 -11.40 -19.17 22.58
CA GLU A 227 -12.32 -18.67 23.60
C GLU A 227 -13.00 -17.38 23.14
N TRP A 228 -12.22 -16.40 22.66
CA TRP A 228 -12.79 -15.16 22.13
C TRP A 228 -13.71 -15.40 20.93
N TYR A 229 -13.36 -16.33 20.04
CA TYR A 229 -14.23 -16.70 18.91
C TYR A 229 -15.56 -17.33 19.37
N ASP A 230 -15.52 -18.23 20.35
CA ASP A 230 -16.71 -18.86 20.90
C ASP A 230 -17.64 -17.81 21.56
N GLU A 231 -17.09 -16.89 22.34
CA GLU A 231 -17.89 -15.83 22.96
C GLU A 231 -18.44 -14.82 21.96
N TYR A 232 -17.58 -14.32 21.07
CA TYR A 232 -17.93 -13.21 20.18
C TYR A 232 -18.83 -13.65 19.03
N VAL A 233 -18.52 -14.77 18.39
CA VAL A 233 -19.20 -15.24 17.17
C VAL A 233 -20.24 -16.30 17.50
N VAL A 234 -19.89 -17.34 18.26
CA VAL A 234 -20.79 -18.49 18.49
C VAL A 234 -21.90 -18.13 19.48
N LYS A 235 -21.55 -17.51 20.60
CA LYS A 235 -22.51 -17.03 21.61
C LYS A 235 -23.09 -15.66 21.27
N GLY A 236 -22.57 -15.00 20.23
CA GLY A 236 -23.09 -13.72 19.73
C GLY A 236 -22.84 -12.53 20.64
N GLN A 237 -21.83 -12.56 21.51
CA GLN A 237 -21.46 -11.43 22.37
C GLN A 237 -20.65 -10.38 21.57
N SER A 238 -21.19 -9.92 20.46
CA SER A 238 -20.53 -9.03 19.49
C SER A 238 -20.81 -7.55 19.71
N ASP A 239 -21.10 -7.16 20.96
CA ASP A 239 -21.28 -5.75 21.35
C ASP A 239 -19.97 -4.95 21.11
N PRO A 240 -20.03 -3.66 20.77
CA PRO A 240 -18.85 -2.82 20.64
C PRO A 240 -17.88 -2.86 21.83
N LYS A 241 -18.35 -3.16 23.05
CA LYS A 241 -17.50 -3.33 24.24
C LYS A 241 -16.68 -4.62 24.24
N ALA A 242 -17.10 -5.63 23.48
CA ALA A 242 -16.39 -6.89 23.33
C ALA A 242 -15.33 -6.84 22.22
N GLN A 243 -15.30 -5.74 21.45
CA GLN A 243 -14.23 -5.47 20.49
C GLN A 243 -12.93 -5.13 21.23
N LYS A 244 -11.81 -5.52 20.63
CA LYS A 244 -10.47 -5.33 21.19
C LYS A 244 -9.70 -4.29 20.38
N SER A 245 -8.57 -3.81 20.90
CA SER A 245 -7.57 -3.12 20.06
C SER A 245 -6.38 -4.04 19.83
N GLY A 246 -5.55 -3.69 18.85
CA GLY A 246 -4.36 -4.46 18.53
C GLY A 246 -3.39 -3.68 17.68
N SER A 247 -2.25 -4.28 17.37
CA SER A 247 -1.21 -3.66 16.56
C SER A 247 -0.41 -4.67 15.76
N ILE A 248 0.08 -4.23 14.61
CA ILE A 248 1.06 -4.94 13.78
C ILE A 248 2.34 -4.09 13.78
N GLU A 249 3.37 -4.57 14.48
CA GLU A 249 4.69 -3.95 14.49
C GLU A 249 5.55 -4.53 13.37
N TYR A 250 6.13 -3.67 12.55
CA TYR A 250 7.09 -4.05 11.52
C TYR A 250 8.49 -3.80 12.07
N LEU A 251 9.31 -4.84 12.17
CA LEU A 251 10.57 -4.82 12.89
C LEU A 251 11.77 -4.83 11.92
N ALA A 252 12.88 -4.26 12.37
CA ALA A 252 14.17 -4.43 11.71
C ALA A 252 14.66 -5.90 11.86
N PRO A 253 15.69 -6.32 11.11
CA PRO A 253 16.23 -7.68 11.21
C PRO A 253 16.72 -8.09 12.61
N ASP A 254 16.95 -7.12 13.51
CA ASP A 254 17.27 -7.37 14.92
C ASP A 254 16.08 -7.86 15.76
N LYS A 255 14.86 -7.83 15.20
CA LYS A 255 13.57 -8.16 15.84
C LYS A 255 13.28 -7.36 17.12
N LYS A 256 13.91 -6.20 17.28
CA LYS A 256 13.80 -5.33 18.45
C LYS A 256 13.41 -3.91 18.05
N THR A 257 14.05 -3.40 17.00
CA THR A 257 13.79 -2.05 16.52
C THR A 257 12.50 -2.04 15.72
N VAL A 258 11.48 -1.35 16.21
CA VAL A 258 10.24 -1.10 15.46
C VAL A 258 10.53 -0.08 14.37
N LEU A 259 10.28 -0.44 13.11
CA LEU A 259 10.38 0.45 11.96
C LEU A 259 9.15 1.35 11.87
N PHE A 260 7.97 0.74 11.93
CA PHE A 260 6.67 1.40 12.06
C PHE A 260 5.64 0.40 12.61
N GLU A 261 4.51 0.91 13.06
CA GLU A 261 3.41 0.16 13.64
C GLU A 261 2.10 0.55 12.95
N ILE A 262 1.26 -0.45 12.68
CA ILE A 262 -0.14 -0.24 12.32
C ILE A 262 -0.98 -0.54 13.55
N SER A 263 -1.68 0.47 14.07
CA SER A 263 -2.59 0.32 15.18
C SER A 263 -4.00 0.05 14.64
N LEU A 264 -4.67 -0.94 15.24
CA LEU A 264 -5.98 -1.42 14.84
C LEU A 264 -6.97 -1.21 15.98
N PHE A 265 -8.12 -0.62 15.67
CA PHE A 265 -9.14 -0.24 16.65
C PHE A 265 -10.47 -0.92 16.35
N GLY A 266 -11.19 -1.31 17.40
CA GLY A 266 -12.49 -1.95 17.26
C GLY A 266 -12.39 -3.27 16.48
N LEU A 267 -11.43 -4.10 16.87
CA LEU A 267 -11.22 -5.44 16.31
C LEU A 267 -12.33 -6.37 16.76
N GLY A 268 -13.00 -7.01 15.80
CA GLY A 268 -13.97 -8.06 16.02
C GLY A 268 -13.62 -9.31 15.24
N MET A 269 -13.99 -10.47 15.78
CA MET A 269 -13.86 -11.76 15.08
C MET A 269 -14.89 -11.85 13.94
N HIS A 270 -14.41 -12.19 12.75
CA HIS A 270 -15.26 -12.49 11.58
C HIS A 270 -15.34 -14.00 11.36
N HIS A 271 -14.19 -14.67 11.33
CA HIS A 271 -14.13 -16.09 11.05
C HIS A 271 -12.89 -16.74 11.67
N LEU A 272 -13.01 -18.01 12.05
CA LEU A 272 -11.92 -18.84 12.53
C LEU A 272 -12.04 -20.23 11.91
N SER A 273 -10.92 -20.75 11.40
CA SER A 273 -10.84 -22.11 10.87
C SER A 273 -9.56 -22.81 11.31
N ILE A 274 -9.66 -24.12 11.56
CA ILE A 274 -8.50 -24.97 11.85
C ILE A 274 -8.06 -25.59 10.53
N ALA A 275 -6.77 -25.48 10.21
CA ALA A 275 -6.21 -26.04 8.98
C ALA A 275 -6.46 -27.55 8.90
N GLN A 276 -6.72 -28.04 7.68
CA GLN A 276 -6.99 -29.45 7.44
C GLN A 276 -5.86 -30.33 7.98
N SER A 277 -6.24 -31.38 8.71
CA SER A 277 -5.31 -32.42 9.18
C SER A 277 -5.37 -33.60 8.22
N SER A 278 -4.22 -34.04 7.70
CA SER A 278 -4.09 -35.31 6.98
C SER A 278 -3.31 -36.31 7.81
N ALA A 279 -3.76 -37.56 7.82
CA ALA A 279 -3.04 -38.65 8.49
C ALA A 279 -1.59 -38.74 7.96
N ASN A 280 -0.65 -39.08 8.86
CA ASN A 280 0.80 -39.24 8.57
C ASN A 280 1.54 -37.98 8.09
N GLN A 281 0.98 -36.78 8.29
CA GLN A 281 1.75 -35.54 8.15
C GLN A 281 2.24 -35.05 9.51
N ASP A 282 3.56 -34.92 9.64
CA ASP A 282 4.22 -34.27 10.77
C ASP A 282 4.24 -32.75 10.57
N ALA A 283 3.05 -32.15 10.55
CA ALA A 283 2.84 -30.73 10.36
C ALA A 283 2.14 -30.13 11.58
N MET A 284 2.72 -29.04 12.12
CA MET A 284 2.14 -28.28 13.22
C MET A 284 0.75 -27.79 12.82
N LYS A 285 -0.27 -28.10 13.63
CA LYS A 285 -1.64 -27.64 13.39
C LYS A 285 -1.71 -26.13 13.53
N ARG A 286 -2.44 -25.49 12.63
CA ARG A 286 -2.57 -24.03 12.56
C ARG A 286 -4.03 -23.62 12.57
N VAL A 287 -4.27 -22.47 13.17
CA VAL A 287 -5.56 -21.79 13.18
C VAL A 287 -5.44 -20.56 12.29
N LYS A 288 -6.33 -20.46 11.30
CA LYS A 288 -6.49 -19.27 10.48
C LYS A 288 -7.61 -18.43 11.08
N PHE A 289 -7.30 -17.17 11.38
CA PHE A 289 -8.24 -16.20 11.93
C PHE A 289 -8.45 -15.05 10.94
N GLU A 290 -9.66 -14.49 10.96
CA GLU A 290 -10.05 -13.33 10.19
C GLU A 290 -10.74 -12.33 11.13
N LEU A 291 -10.22 -11.11 11.15
CA LEU A 291 -10.65 -10.02 12.00
C LEU A 291 -11.11 -8.85 11.13
N TYR A 292 -12.18 -8.17 11.49
CA TYR A 292 -12.48 -6.84 10.95
C TYR A 292 -11.96 -5.78 11.91
N ALA A 293 -11.65 -4.59 11.40
CA ALA A 293 -11.24 -3.43 12.19
C ALA A 293 -12.14 -2.23 11.85
N SER A 294 -12.55 -1.49 12.88
CA SER A 294 -13.37 -0.28 12.73
C SER A 294 -12.53 0.98 12.52
N GLY A 295 -11.27 0.95 12.97
CA GLY A 295 -10.31 2.03 12.79
C GLY A 295 -8.91 1.49 12.55
N ILE A 296 -8.11 2.29 11.84
CA ILE A 296 -6.71 1.99 11.54
C ILE A 296 -5.89 3.27 11.60
N ASP A 297 -4.68 3.19 12.14
CA ASP A 297 -3.71 4.29 12.12
C ASP A 297 -2.31 3.72 11.90
N ILE A 298 -1.38 4.58 11.48
CA ILE A 298 0.02 4.22 11.33
C ILE A 298 0.88 5.15 12.18
N SER A 299 1.87 4.57 12.86
CA SER A 299 2.81 5.29 13.70
C SER A 299 4.22 4.70 13.58
N GLY A 300 5.23 5.35 14.16
CA GLY A 300 6.61 4.87 14.12
C GLY A 300 7.56 5.78 14.89
N PRO A 301 8.83 5.37 15.13
CA PRO A 301 9.81 6.17 15.86
C PRO A 301 9.94 7.59 15.26
N GLY A 302 10.06 8.60 16.13
CA GLY A 302 10.12 10.01 15.74
C GLY A 302 8.83 10.59 15.11
N SER A 303 7.80 9.76 14.89
CA SER A 303 6.54 10.00 14.16
C SER A 303 6.63 10.12 12.63
N LEU A 304 7.51 9.32 12.00
CA LEU A 304 7.64 9.05 10.54
C LEU A 304 8.71 9.87 9.79
N GLY A 305 9.77 10.34 10.46
CA GLY A 305 11.04 10.69 9.82
C GLY A 305 12.09 9.66 10.24
N LEU A 306 12.32 8.63 9.40
CA LEU A 306 13.33 7.59 9.65
C LEU A 306 14.73 8.20 9.48
N GLU A 307 15.23 8.85 10.54
CA GLU A 307 16.52 9.59 10.66
C GLU A 307 17.03 10.30 9.40
#